data_AF-A0A7Y4WHX5-F1
#
_entry.id   AF-A0A7Y4WHX5-F1
#
_cell.length_a   1.000
_cell.length_b   1.000
_cell.length_c   1.000
_cell.angle_alpha   90.00
_cell.angle_beta   90.00
_cell.angle_gamma   90.00
#
_symmetry.space_group_name_H-M   'P 1'
#
loop_
_entity.id
_entity.type
_entity.pdbx_description
1 polymer ?
#
loop_
_entity_poly.entity_id
_entity_poly.type
_entity_poly.pdbx_seq_one_letter_code
_entity_poly.pdbx_strand_id
1 'polypeptide(L)'
;MIHDELSCVSAREQLSARLDGELPRDAHSHDVALRAHLAACGACRAHERSLAALARGFDALREPEPLSDLWPRIERRLHPG
;
A
#
# COMPACT_ATOMS: atom_id res chain seq x y z
N MET A 1 -11.03 -21.41 20.60
CA MET A 1 -10.26 -20.66 19.58
C MET A 1 -11.26 -20.06 18.63
N ILE A 2 -11.53 -18.75 18.74
CA ILE A 2 -12.37 -18.05 17.77
C ILE A 2 -11.48 -17.83 16.55
N HIS A 3 -11.75 -18.54 15.45
CA HIS A 3 -11.19 -18.18 14.16
C HIS A 3 -11.95 -16.93 13.74
N ASP A 4 -11.31 -15.77 13.89
CA ASP A 4 -11.83 -14.53 13.35
C ASP A 4 -11.78 -14.67 11.83
N GLU A 5 -12.91 -14.99 11.22
CA GLU A 5 -13.02 -15.14 9.77
C GLU A 5 -12.81 -13.77 9.13
N LEU A 6 -11.62 -13.54 8.58
CA LEU A 6 -11.29 -12.30 7.91
C LEU A 6 -12.27 -12.04 6.76
N SER A 7 -12.98 -10.92 6.83
CA SER A 7 -13.93 -10.50 5.80
C SER A 7 -13.22 -10.02 4.52
N CYS A 8 -13.92 -9.98 3.38
CA CYS A 8 -13.36 -9.41 2.16
C CYS A 8 -12.98 -7.92 2.30
N VAL A 9 -13.71 -7.16 3.13
CA VAL A 9 -13.42 -5.74 3.36
C VAL A 9 -12.09 -5.60 4.08
N SER A 10 -11.95 -6.28 5.22
CA SER A 10 -10.73 -6.29 6.03
C SER A 10 -9.53 -6.87 5.27
N ALA A 11 -9.75 -7.91 4.45
CA ALA A 11 -8.69 -8.47 3.61
C ALA A 11 -8.16 -7.46 2.59
N ARG A 12 -9.04 -6.63 1.98
CA ARG A 12 -8.62 -5.60 1.02
C ARG A 12 -7.85 -4.47 1.70
N GLU A 13 -8.29 -4.05 2.89
CA GLU A 13 -7.56 -3.06 3.70
C GLU A 13 -6.16 -3.55 4.07
N GLN A 14 -6.05 -4.79 4.55
CA GLN A 14 -4.76 -5.39 4.88
C GLN A 14 -3.85 -5.56 3.65
N LEU A 15 -4.41 -5.86 2.48
CA LEU A 15 -3.65 -5.92 1.23
C LEU A 15 -3.07 -4.56 0.84
N SER A 16 -3.82 -3.46 1.02
CA SER A 16 -3.32 -2.10 0.80
C SER A 16 -2.22 -1.77 1.81
N ALA A 17 -2.49 -1.96 3.11
CA ALA A 17 -1.51 -1.70 4.16
C ALA A 17 -0.20 -2.49 3.95
N ARG A 18 -0.29 -3.73 3.43
CA ARG A 18 0.90 -4.52 3.08
C ARG A 18 1.69 -3.91 1.93
N LEU A 19 1.01 -3.37 0.93
CA LEU A 19 1.63 -2.69 -0.21
C LEU A 19 2.33 -1.41 0.22
N ASP A 20 1.71 -0.65 1.11
CA ASP A 20 2.21 0.63 1.62
C ASP A 20 3.32 0.46 2.67
N GLY A 21 3.58 -0.79 3.10
CA GLY A 21 4.57 -1.10 4.16
C GLY A 21 4.08 -0.77 5.58
N GLU A 22 2.78 -0.55 5.74
CA GLU A 22 2.12 -0.13 6.98
C GLU A 22 1.61 -1.29 7.85
N LEU A 23 1.88 -2.55 7.47
CA LEU A 23 1.50 -3.69 8.31
C LEU A 23 2.26 -3.66 9.65
N PRO A 24 1.55 -3.69 10.80
CA PRO A 24 2.20 -3.61 12.11
C PRO A 24 3.08 -4.85 12.39
N ARG A 25 4.08 -4.72 13.28
CA ARG A 25 5.09 -5.77 13.52
C ARG A 25 4.55 -7.04 14.18
N ASP A 26 3.35 -7.01 14.73
CA ASP A 26 2.60 -8.17 15.23
C ASP A 26 1.78 -8.89 14.13
N ALA A 27 1.97 -8.53 12.86
CA ALA A 27 1.23 -9.01 11.68
C ALA A 27 1.31 -10.52 11.38
N HIS A 28 1.97 -11.35 12.18
CA HIS A 28 2.04 -12.79 11.89
C HIS A 28 0.65 -13.44 11.89
N SER A 29 -0.21 -13.08 12.85
CA SER A 29 -1.60 -13.56 12.91
C SER A 29 -2.44 -13.03 11.76
N HIS A 30 -2.27 -11.74 11.40
CA HIS A 30 -2.99 -11.10 10.31
C HIS A 30 -2.59 -11.68 8.94
N ASP A 31 -1.30 -11.93 8.72
CA ASP A 31 -0.81 -12.52 7.48
C ASP A 31 -1.27 -13.97 7.33
N VAL A 32 -1.34 -14.75 8.42
CA VAL A 32 -1.91 -16.11 8.39
C VAL A 32 -3.39 -16.08 8.02
N ALA A 33 -4.20 -15.22 8.65
CA ALA A 33 -5.62 -15.08 8.34
C ALA A 33 -5.85 -14.57 6.91
N LEU A 34 -5.04 -13.61 6.45
CA LEU A 34 -5.10 -13.07 5.10
C LEU A 34 -4.74 -14.13 4.05
N ARG A 35 -3.68 -14.91 4.27
CA ARG A 35 -3.31 -16.02 3.37
C ARG A 35 -4.41 -17.08 3.31
N ALA A 36 -5.02 -17.42 4.44
CA ALA A 36 -6.14 -18.35 4.47
C ALA A 36 -7.34 -17.81 3.67
N HIS A 37 -7.68 -16.53 3.85
CA HIS A 37 -8.72 -15.87 3.07
C HIS A 37 -8.42 -15.85 1.57
N LEU A 38 -7.17 -15.53 1.19
CA LEU A 38 -6.73 -15.51 -0.21
C LEU A 38 -6.75 -16.90 -0.85
N ALA A 39 -6.54 -17.98 -0.09
CA ALA A 39 -6.69 -19.34 -0.61
C ALA A 39 -8.16 -19.62 -1.00
N ALA A 40 -9.13 -19.14 -0.22
CA ALA A 40 -10.55 -19.38 -0.44
C ALA A 40 -11.23 -18.37 -1.40
N CYS A 41 -10.77 -17.11 -1.45
CA CYS A 41 -11.48 -16.03 -2.14
C CYS A 41 -10.81 -15.57 -3.44
N GLY A 42 -11.40 -15.97 -4.58
CA GLY A 42 -10.91 -15.57 -5.91
C GLY A 42 -10.96 -14.06 -6.18
N ALA A 43 -11.96 -13.36 -5.63
CA ALA A 43 -12.11 -11.91 -5.79
C ALA A 43 -10.99 -11.14 -5.08
N CYS A 44 -10.60 -11.56 -3.87
CA CYS A 44 -9.50 -10.93 -3.14
C CYS A 44 -8.14 -11.24 -3.78
N ARG A 45 -7.94 -12.43 -4.36
CA ARG A 45 -6.75 -12.71 -5.19
C ARG A 45 -6.67 -11.82 -6.43
N ALA A 46 -7.81 -11.56 -7.08
CA ALA A 46 -7.85 -10.64 -8.22
C ALA A 46 -7.50 -9.21 -7.78
N HIS A 47 -8.03 -8.76 -6.65
CA HIS A 47 -7.71 -7.46 -6.08
C HIS A 47 -6.22 -7.32 -5.73
N GLU A 48 -5.62 -8.32 -5.09
CA GLU A 48 -4.17 -8.36 -4.81
C GLU A 48 -3.34 -8.22 -6.09
N ARG A 49 -3.70 -8.92 -7.17
CA ARG A 49 -3.01 -8.80 -8.45
C ARG A 49 -3.15 -7.39 -9.05
N SER A 50 -4.33 -6.78 -8.94
CA SER A 50 -4.56 -5.40 -9.40
C SER A 50 -3.72 -4.39 -8.62
N LEU A 51 -3.66 -4.51 -7.29
CA LEU A 51 -2.82 -3.67 -6.44
C LEU A 51 -1.33 -3.83 -6.78
N ALA A 52 -0.86 -5.07 -6.95
CA ALA A 52 0.52 -5.33 -7.33
C ALA A 52 0.86 -4.80 -8.74
N ALA A 53 -0.09 -4.85 -9.69
CA ALA A 53 0.08 -4.28 -11.02
C ALA A 53 0.15 -2.74 -10.96
N LEU A 54 -0.67 -2.10 -10.12
CA LEU A 54 -0.63 -0.66 -9.87
C LEU A 54 0.73 -0.23 -9.32
N ALA A 55 1.22 -0.89 -8.27
CA ALA A 55 2.53 -0.59 -7.68
C ALA A 55 3.68 -0.72 -8.67
N ARG A 56 3.73 -1.82 -9.45
CA ARG A 56 4.72 -1.96 -10.53
C ARG A 56 4.62 -0.85 -11.57
N GLY A 57 3.40 -0.38 -11.86
CA GLY A 57 3.17 0.76 -12.74
C GLY A 57 3.78 2.04 -12.20
N PHE A 58 3.65 2.29 -10.89
CA PHE A 58 4.30 3.42 -10.22
C PHE A 58 5.83 3.28 -10.18
N ASP A 59 6.36 2.10 -9.86
CA ASP A 59 7.80 1.85 -9.86
C ASP A 59 8.45 2.03 -11.24
N ALA A 60 7.67 1.78 -12.30
CA ALA A 60 8.11 1.98 -13.69
C ALA A 60 8.06 3.45 -14.13
N LEU A 61 7.44 4.34 -13.34
CA LEU A 61 7.48 5.76 -13.65
C LEU A 61 8.91 6.27 -13.47
N ARG A 62 9.40 6.98 -14.48
CA ARG A 62 10.68 7.66 -14.37
C ARG A 62 10.57 8.71 -13.28
N GLU A 63 11.43 8.60 -12.27
CA GLU A 63 11.54 9.63 -11.25
C GLU A 63 11.89 10.96 -11.93
N PRO A 64 11.11 12.04 -11.70
CA PRO A 64 11.42 13.33 -12.27
C PRO A 64 12.75 13.80 -11.70
N GLU A 65 13.59 14.39 -12.55
CA GLU A 65 14.83 15.01 -12.10
C GLU A 65 14.48 16.07 -11.04
N PRO A 66 15.03 15.97 -9.81
CA PRO A 66 14.70 16.90 -8.76
C PRO A 66 15.17 18.31 -9.15
N LEU A 67 14.25 19.28 -9.12
CA LEU A 67 14.59 20.67 -9.37
C LEU A 67 15.43 21.20 -8.20
N SER A 68 16.71 21.46 -8.45
CA SER A 68 17.68 21.89 -7.43
C SER A 68 17.32 23.23 -6.76
N ASP A 69 16.45 24.04 -7.37
CA ASP A 69 16.06 25.37 -6.90
C ASP A 69 14.63 25.43 -6.34
N LEU A 70 13.95 24.29 -6.19
CA LEU A 70 12.55 24.24 -5.77
C LEU A 70 12.35 24.88 -4.39
N TRP A 71 13.18 24.50 -3.42
CA TRP A 71 13.10 25.05 -2.06
C TRP A 71 13.42 26.55 -1.99
N PRO A 72 14.53 27.05 -2.58
CA PRO A 72 14.79 28.50 -2.69
C PRO A 72 13.66 29.31 -3.35
N ARG A 73 12.88 28.70 -4.26
CA ARG A 73 11.73 29.37 -4.90
C ARG A 73 10.51 29.41 -4.00
N ILE A 74 10.24 28.34 -3.25
CA ILE A 74 9.16 28.30 -2.26
C ILE A 74 9.44 29.33 -1.15
N GLU A 75 10.66 29.37 -0.63
CA GLU A 75 11.06 30.29 0.43
C GLU A 75 10.82 31.76 0.07
N ARG A 76 11.26 32.20 -1.12
CA ARG A 76 10.99 33.56 -1.63
C ARG A 76 9.51 33.91 -1.73
N ARG A 77 8.65 32.93 -1.99
CA ARG A 77 7.21 33.16 -2.12
C ARG A 77 6.53 33.28 -0.74
N LEU A 78 7.02 32.55 0.26
CA LEU A 78 6.50 32.60 1.62
C LEU A 78 7.00 33.80 2.40
N HIS A 79 8.21 34.28 2.07
CA HIS A 79 8.82 35.47 2.64
C HIS A 79 9.13 36.48 1.53
N PRO A 80 8.11 37.10 0.91
CA PRO A 80 8.35 38.28 0.09
C PRO A 80 8.88 39.38 1.02
N GLY A 81 10.00 39.99 0.65
CA GLY A 81 10.62 41.08 1.42
C GLY A 81 9.68 42.25 1.70
#